data_AF-A0A843GJ41-F1
#
_entry.id   AF-A0A843GJ41-F1
#
_cell.length_a   1.000
_cell.length_b   1.000
_cell.length_c   1.000
_cell.angle_alpha   90.00
_cell.angle_beta   90.00
_cell.angle_gamma   90.00
#
_symmetry.space_group_name_H-M   'P 1'
#
loop_
_entity.id
_entity.type
_entity.pdbx_description
1 polymer ?
#
loop_
_entity_poly.entity_id
_entity_poly.type
_entity_poly.pdbx_seq_one_letter_code
_entity_poly.pdbx_strand_id
1 'polypeptide(L)'
;MTEKEALYFLKGELKLAQKVAYLIPETERSNHSDHIDALIYAIKAIERYRTEQYENEELLKELNKFTKREHKAEEVFIFDVILCNNDVDRDGDMFCDSAIYELANKYKGVTGIFNTKQPYISARIFKTEVIEDPERITETGNVFKEVKAYAYMVRSASNFDFIKDIEAGIKKEVSISCSARKKVCSICGRDMLHDRCVHIKNDDYEGETCRGILTDIQDVYEWSFVSPPVVSNSIKY
;
A
#
# COMPACT_ATOMS: atom_id res chain seq x y z
N MET A 1 -24.00 30.23 15.65
CA MET A 1 -22.78 30.50 14.87
C MET A 1 -22.54 32.00 14.90
N THR A 2 -21.41 32.42 15.46
CA THR A 2 -21.03 33.84 15.53
C THR A 2 -20.49 34.31 14.18
N GLU A 3 -20.53 35.61 13.92
CA GLU A 3 -20.03 36.21 12.68
C GLU A 3 -18.54 35.87 12.43
N LYS A 4 -17.78 35.69 13.52
CA LYS A 4 -16.38 35.26 13.49
C LYS A 4 -16.20 33.79 13.07
N GLU A 5 -17.11 32.91 13.49
CA GLU A 5 -17.15 31.50 13.08
C GLU A 5 -17.56 31.36 11.61
N ALA A 6 -18.53 32.17 11.16
CA ALA A 6 -18.95 32.21 9.75
C ALA A 6 -17.82 32.70 8.84
N LEU A 7 -17.07 33.73 9.25
CA LEU A 7 -15.93 34.25 8.50
C LEU A 7 -14.75 33.25 8.46
N TYR A 8 -14.55 32.47 9.52
CA TYR A 8 -13.53 31.41 9.55
C TYR A 8 -13.90 30.27 8.61
N PHE A 9 -15.16 29.84 8.63
CA PHE A 9 -15.72 28.83 7.73
C PHE A 9 -15.57 29.27 6.26
N LEU A 10 -16.01 30.50 5.93
CA LEU A 10 -15.91 31.07 4.58
C LEU A 10 -14.45 31.24 4.10
N LYS A 11 -13.51 31.58 5.00
CA LYS A 11 -12.08 31.64 4.67
C LYS A 11 -11.48 30.26 4.39
N GLY A 12 -11.95 29.22 5.09
CA GLY A 12 -11.60 27.83 4.81
C GLY A 12 -12.08 27.39 3.44
N GLU A 13 -13.37 27.65 3.13
CA GLU A 13 -13.98 27.37 1.83
C GLU A 13 -13.29 28.12 0.67
N LEU A 14 -12.89 29.38 0.88
CA LEU A 14 -12.21 30.18 -0.14
C LEU A 14 -10.81 29.65 -0.46
N LYS A 15 -10.02 29.26 0.56
CA LYS A 15 -8.70 28.63 0.36
C LYS A 15 -8.83 27.28 -0.33
N LEU A 16 -9.88 26.53 0.01
CA LEU A 16 -10.20 25.27 -0.61
C LEU A 16 -10.53 25.47 -2.08
N ALA A 17 -11.48 26.35 -2.40
CA ALA A 17 -11.85 26.73 -3.77
C ALA A 17 -10.63 27.21 -4.59
N GLN A 18 -9.72 28.00 -4.01
CA GLN A 18 -8.49 28.44 -4.66
C GLN A 18 -7.53 27.30 -4.97
N LYS A 19 -7.45 26.26 -4.11
CA LYS A 19 -6.64 25.06 -4.36
C LYS A 19 -7.27 24.12 -5.39
N VAL A 20 -8.59 24.10 -5.57
CA VAL A 20 -9.24 23.24 -6.58
C VAL A 20 -9.48 23.97 -7.91
N ALA A 21 -9.33 25.31 -7.94
CA ALA A 21 -9.58 26.14 -9.12
C ALA A 21 -8.74 25.77 -10.35
N TYR A 22 -7.54 25.21 -10.17
CA TYR A 22 -6.68 24.78 -11.30
C TYR A 22 -7.11 23.42 -11.89
N LEU A 23 -8.00 22.68 -11.24
CA LEU A 23 -8.50 21.39 -11.70
C LEU A 23 -9.71 21.54 -12.64
N ILE A 24 -10.19 22.76 -12.89
CA ILE A 24 -11.29 23.06 -13.80
C ILE A 24 -10.72 23.30 -15.21
N PRO A 25 -10.97 22.43 -16.20
CA PRO A 25 -10.53 22.66 -17.57
C PRO A 25 -11.17 23.93 -18.16
N GLU A 26 -10.39 24.75 -18.88
CA GLU A 26 -10.89 26.00 -19.49
C GLU A 26 -12.02 25.77 -20.52
N THR A 27 -12.17 24.54 -21.02
CA THR A 27 -13.06 24.14 -22.11
C THR A 27 -14.55 24.00 -21.73
N GLU A 28 -14.92 24.09 -20.46
CA GLU A 28 -16.30 23.85 -19.98
C GLU A 28 -17.13 25.15 -19.78
N ARG A 29 -16.73 26.27 -20.40
CA ARG A 29 -17.34 27.60 -20.15
C ARG A 29 -18.49 28.01 -21.08
N SER A 30 -19.13 27.10 -21.82
CA SER A 30 -20.11 27.52 -22.85
C SER A 30 -21.38 26.66 -22.96
N ASN A 31 -22.12 26.47 -21.86
CA ASN A 31 -23.59 26.33 -21.83
C ASN A 31 -24.11 26.20 -20.38
N HIS A 32 -25.40 26.47 -20.15
CA HIS A 32 -26.02 26.35 -18.81
C HIS A 32 -25.98 24.92 -18.22
N SER A 33 -25.90 23.88 -19.06
CA SER A 33 -25.67 22.48 -18.65
C SER A 33 -24.23 22.26 -18.16
N ASP A 34 -23.25 22.81 -18.89
CA ASP A 34 -21.82 22.70 -18.58
C ASP A 34 -21.49 23.35 -17.23
N HIS A 35 -22.23 24.40 -16.84
CA HIS A 35 -22.09 25.01 -15.52
C HIS A 35 -22.52 24.09 -14.36
N ILE A 36 -23.53 23.23 -14.57
CA ILE A 36 -23.96 22.26 -13.55
C ILE A 36 -22.93 21.14 -13.44
N ASP A 37 -22.42 20.62 -14.56
CA ASP A 37 -21.40 19.57 -14.56
C ASP A 37 -20.07 20.05 -13.95
N ALA A 38 -19.63 21.27 -14.27
CA ALA A 38 -18.46 21.89 -13.66
C ALA A 38 -18.65 22.09 -12.14
N LEU A 39 -19.86 22.44 -11.69
CA LEU A 39 -20.18 22.56 -10.26
C LEU A 39 -20.15 21.19 -9.56
N ILE A 40 -20.73 20.16 -10.18
CA ILE A 40 -20.69 18.78 -9.67
C ILE A 40 -19.25 18.28 -9.56
N TYR A 41 -18.43 18.53 -10.58
CA TYR A 41 -17.02 18.19 -10.56
C TYR A 41 -16.27 18.91 -9.43
N ALA A 42 -16.47 20.22 -9.29
CA ALA A 42 -15.87 21.01 -8.22
C ALA A 42 -16.28 20.51 -6.82
N ILE A 43 -17.56 20.17 -6.62
CA ILE A 43 -18.06 19.58 -5.37
C ILE A 43 -17.37 18.24 -5.09
N LYS A 44 -17.31 17.33 -6.07
CA LYS A 44 -16.63 16.04 -5.93
C LYS A 44 -15.15 16.20 -5.59
N ALA A 45 -14.48 17.17 -6.22
CA ALA A 45 -13.08 17.47 -5.95
C ALA A 45 -12.86 18.05 -4.54
N ILE A 46 -13.78 18.92 -4.08
CA ILE A 46 -13.82 19.45 -2.71
C ILE A 46 -14.02 18.33 -1.69
N GLU A 47 -14.98 17.45 -1.93
CA GLU A 47 -15.26 16.30 -1.06
C GLU A 47 -14.05 15.37 -1.00
N ARG A 48 -13.46 15.03 -2.15
CA ARG A 48 -12.24 14.23 -2.22
C ARG A 48 -11.11 14.86 -1.41
N TYR A 49 -10.84 16.15 -1.60
CA TYR A 49 -9.80 16.83 -0.83
C TYR A 49 -10.07 16.80 0.67
N ARG A 50 -11.33 17.03 1.09
CA ARG A 50 -11.71 16.95 2.51
C ARG A 50 -11.49 15.56 3.09
N THR A 51 -11.88 14.52 2.36
CA THR A 51 -11.66 13.14 2.75
C THR A 51 -10.16 12.85 2.88
N GLU A 52 -9.35 13.23 1.89
CA GLU A 52 -7.89 13.06 1.94
C GLU A 52 -7.26 13.83 3.12
N GLN A 53 -7.72 15.03 3.44
CA GLN A 53 -7.23 15.76 4.62
C GLN A 53 -7.63 15.07 5.93
N TYR A 54 -8.89 14.64 6.04
CA TYR A 54 -9.38 13.95 7.23
C TYR A 54 -8.64 12.62 7.46
N GLU A 55 -8.45 11.82 6.41
CA GLU A 55 -7.66 10.60 6.46
C GLU A 55 -6.23 10.87 6.90
N ASN A 56 -5.59 11.92 6.39
CA ASN A 56 -4.24 12.31 6.82
C ASN A 56 -4.19 12.70 8.31
N GLU A 57 -5.19 13.42 8.81
CA GLU A 57 -5.28 13.77 10.24
C GLU A 57 -5.48 12.53 11.12
N GLU A 58 -6.34 11.60 10.72
CA GLU A 58 -6.56 10.34 11.46
C GLU A 58 -5.32 9.43 11.42
N LEU A 59 -4.65 9.32 10.27
CA LEU A 59 -3.39 8.57 10.16
C LEU A 59 -2.29 9.19 11.04
N LEU A 60 -2.20 10.52 11.12
CA LEU A 60 -1.26 11.20 12.00
C LEU A 60 -1.57 10.91 13.49
N LYS A 61 -2.85 10.87 13.87
CA LYS A 61 -3.25 10.48 15.24
C LYS A 61 -2.86 9.03 15.54
N GLU A 62 -3.11 8.10 14.63
CA GLU A 62 -2.72 6.69 14.77
C GLU A 62 -1.20 6.54 14.86
N LEU A 63 -0.46 7.28 14.03
CA LEU A 63 1.00 7.33 14.11
C LEU A 63 1.48 7.82 15.48
N ASN A 64 0.87 8.89 16.01
CA ASN A 64 1.26 9.46 17.29
C ASN A 64 0.95 8.56 18.49
N LYS A 65 0.02 7.59 18.36
CA LYS A 65 -0.16 6.50 19.34
C LYS A 65 0.95 5.46 19.27
N PHE A 66 1.60 5.33 18.12
CA PHE A 66 2.67 4.35 17.86
C PHE A 66 4.08 4.90 18.20
N THR A 67 4.30 6.20 18.07
CA THR A 67 5.60 6.85 18.30
C THR A 67 5.83 7.21 19.77
N LYS A 68 7.11 7.38 20.16
CA LYS A 68 7.48 7.74 21.54
C LYS A 68 7.11 9.17 21.92
N ARG A 69 7.05 10.06 20.94
CA ARG A 69 6.62 11.45 21.08
C ARG A 69 5.59 11.76 20.01
N GLU A 70 4.85 12.84 20.22
CA GLU A 70 4.00 13.40 19.21
C GLU A 70 4.83 14.05 18.09
N HIS A 71 4.41 13.82 16.85
CA HIS A 71 4.93 14.40 15.62
C HIS A 71 3.87 15.29 14.98
N LYS A 72 4.33 16.38 14.35
CA LYS A 72 3.51 17.22 13.47
C LYS A 72 3.55 16.69 12.04
N ALA A 73 2.52 17.06 11.25
CA ALA A 73 2.41 16.65 9.85
C ALA A 73 3.65 17.01 9.01
N GLU A 74 4.32 18.12 9.32
CA GLU A 74 5.49 18.58 8.56
C GLU A 74 6.79 17.84 8.95
N GLU A 75 6.79 17.11 10.07
CA GLU A 75 7.95 16.35 10.54
C GLU A 75 8.03 14.94 9.94
N VAL A 76 6.90 14.42 9.45
CA VAL A 76 6.78 13.04 8.99
C VAL A 76 6.22 12.97 7.58
N PHE A 77 6.60 11.93 6.86
CA PHE A 77 5.99 11.53 5.61
C PHE A 77 5.29 10.20 5.86
N ILE A 78 3.96 10.21 5.77
CA ILE A 78 3.10 9.03 5.88
C ILE A 78 2.73 8.61 4.47
N PHE A 79 2.80 7.31 4.19
CA PHE A 79 2.46 6.73 2.90
C PHE A 79 1.95 5.31 3.10
N ASP A 80 1.22 4.78 2.14
CA ASP A 80 0.79 3.40 2.11
C ASP A 80 1.52 2.57 1.06
N VAL A 81 1.57 1.26 1.31
CA VAL A 81 2.12 0.24 0.41
C VAL A 81 1.27 -1.02 0.48
N ILE A 82 1.18 -1.75 -0.63
CA ILE A 82 0.61 -3.09 -0.66
C ILE A 82 1.74 -4.10 -0.41
N LEU A 83 1.68 -4.81 0.71
CA LEU A 83 2.72 -5.74 1.13
C LEU A 83 2.67 -7.07 0.38
N CYS A 84 1.47 -7.64 0.27
CA CYS A 84 1.21 -8.92 -0.39
C CYS A 84 -0.29 -9.10 -0.62
N ASN A 85 -0.64 -10.10 -1.42
CA ASN A 85 -2.02 -10.52 -1.65
C ASN A 85 -2.13 -12.06 -1.64
N ASN A 86 -3.35 -12.58 -1.74
CA ASN A 86 -3.62 -14.02 -1.77
C ASN A 86 -3.58 -14.65 -3.16
N ASP A 87 -3.15 -13.92 -4.19
CA ASP A 87 -3.00 -14.46 -5.54
C ASP A 87 -1.70 -15.26 -5.67
N VAL A 88 -1.57 -15.99 -6.77
CA VAL A 88 -0.38 -16.80 -7.05
C VAL A 88 0.81 -15.91 -7.38
N ASP A 89 1.93 -16.12 -6.69
CA ASP A 89 3.18 -15.42 -6.96
C ASP A 89 3.97 -16.07 -8.10
N ARG A 90 5.08 -15.41 -8.49
CA ARG A 90 5.97 -15.88 -9.57
C ARG A 90 6.59 -17.27 -9.32
N ASP A 91 6.66 -17.69 -8.06
CA ASP A 91 7.26 -18.96 -7.65
C ASP A 91 6.18 -20.06 -7.53
N GLY A 92 4.92 -19.76 -7.83
CA GLY A 92 3.79 -20.68 -7.72
C GLY A 92 3.32 -20.90 -6.29
N ASP A 93 3.71 -20.00 -5.36
CA ASP A 93 3.20 -19.98 -3.99
C ASP A 93 2.03 -18.98 -3.87
N MET A 94 1.19 -19.17 -2.86
CA MET A 94 0.08 -18.24 -2.55
C MET A 94 -0.17 -18.24 -1.04
N PHE A 95 -0.69 -17.13 -0.50
CA PHE A 95 -1.15 -17.10 0.88
C PHE A 95 -2.61 -17.55 0.99
N CYS A 96 -2.92 -18.41 1.94
CA CYS A 96 -4.33 -18.66 2.28
C CYS A 96 -4.95 -17.43 2.99
N ASP A 97 -6.28 -17.40 3.07
CA ASP A 97 -6.99 -16.31 3.73
C ASP A 97 -6.51 -16.06 5.16
N SER A 98 -6.37 -17.11 5.98
CA SER A 98 -5.88 -16.95 7.36
C SER A 98 -4.47 -16.35 7.41
N ALA A 99 -3.61 -16.71 6.45
CA ALA A 99 -2.27 -16.14 6.35
C ALA A 99 -2.29 -14.63 6.03
N ILE A 100 -3.20 -14.16 5.17
CA ILE A 100 -3.36 -12.72 4.90
C ILE A 100 -3.68 -11.93 6.18
N TYR A 101 -4.62 -12.44 6.98
CA TYR A 101 -4.97 -11.82 8.26
C TYR A 101 -3.83 -11.90 9.29
N GLU A 102 -3.10 -13.01 9.35
CA GLU A 102 -1.92 -13.14 10.22
C GLU A 102 -0.78 -12.20 9.82
N LEU A 103 -0.51 -12.05 8.52
CA LEU A 103 0.47 -11.11 7.98
C LEU A 103 0.09 -9.67 8.36
N ALA A 104 -1.15 -9.27 8.13
CA ALA A 104 -1.64 -7.94 8.50
C ALA A 104 -1.39 -7.65 9.99
N ASN A 105 -1.69 -8.61 10.88
CA ASN A 105 -1.45 -8.44 12.31
C ASN A 105 0.05 -8.34 12.66
N LYS A 106 0.89 -9.13 12.02
CA LYS A 106 2.33 -9.22 12.35
C LYS A 106 3.15 -8.07 11.79
N TYR A 107 2.76 -7.49 10.65
CA TYR A 107 3.54 -6.42 10.02
C TYR A 107 3.51 -5.07 10.75
N LYS A 108 2.61 -4.88 11.73
CA LYS A 108 2.60 -3.67 12.55
C LYS A 108 3.92 -3.55 13.33
N GLY A 109 4.65 -2.46 13.08
CA GLY A 109 5.93 -2.17 13.72
C GLY A 109 7.15 -2.74 13.02
N VAL A 110 6.96 -3.44 11.88
CA VAL A 110 8.07 -3.94 11.06
C VAL A 110 8.76 -2.78 10.32
N THR A 111 10.06 -2.89 10.22
CA THR A 111 10.94 -1.90 9.59
C THR A 111 11.03 -2.11 8.09
N GLY A 112 11.03 -0.99 7.35
CA GLY A 112 11.38 -0.95 5.94
C GLY A 112 12.89 -0.71 5.74
N ILE A 113 13.55 -1.53 4.93
CA ILE A 113 15.00 -1.47 4.67
C ILE A 113 15.24 -1.05 3.22
N PHE A 114 15.83 0.13 2.98
CA PHE A 114 15.97 0.68 1.62
C PHE A 114 17.40 0.96 1.17
N ASN A 115 18.41 0.66 2.00
CA ASN A 115 19.82 0.83 1.63
C ASN A 115 20.67 -0.31 2.22
N THR A 116 21.42 -0.98 1.35
CA THR A 116 22.32 -2.09 1.70
C THR A 116 23.70 -1.65 2.19
N LYS A 117 24.10 -0.39 1.93
CA LYS A 117 25.42 0.14 2.29
C LYS A 117 25.50 0.74 3.68
N GLN A 118 24.37 1.19 4.23
CA GLN A 118 24.23 1.62 5.63
C GLN A 118 22.81 1.25 6.07
N PRO A 119 22.62 0.55 7.20
CA PRO A 119 21.30 0.17 7.71
C PRO A 119 20.59 1.40 8.27
N TYR A 120 20.20 2.33 7.40
CA TYR A 120 19.20 3.31 7.75
C TYR A 120 17.86 2.59 7.74
N ILE A 121 17.32 2.42 8.95
CA ILE A 121 15.90 2.16 9.15
C ILE A 121 15.18 3.38 8.58
N SER A 122 14.65 3.28 7.35
CA SER A 122 14.13 4.46 6.66
C SER A 122 12.63 4.62 6.78
N ALA A 123 11.89 3.56 7.09
CA ALA A 123 10.46 3.64 7.39
C ALA A 123 10.03 2.57 8.39
N ARG A 124 8.89 2.79 9.03
CA ARG A 124 8.28 1.80 9.93
C ARG A 124 6.78 1.75 9.73
N ILE A 125 6.22 0.54 9.69
CA ILE A 125 4.78 0.33 9.59
C ILE A 125 4.14 0.64 10.94
N PHE A 126 3.08 1.44 10.96
CA PHE A 126 2.35 1.77 12.20
C PHE A 126 0.88 1.31 12.16
N LYS A 127 0.31 1.10 10.97
CA LYS A 127 -1.03 0.57 10.75
C LYS A 127 -1.01 -0.42 9.58
N THR A 128 -1.84 -1.44 9.66
CA THR A 128 -2.11 -2.40 8.59
C THR A 128 -3.60 -2.63 8.48
N GLU A 129 -4.06 -3.00 7.29
CA GLU A 129 -5.45 -3.39 7.03
C GLU A 129 -5.49 -4.45 5.93
N VAL A 130 -6.48 -5.34 6.00
CA VAL A 130 -6.79 -6.26 4.91
C VAL A 130 -7.86 -5.58 4.06
N ILE A 131 -7.56 -5.41 2.78
CA ILE A 131 -8.51 -4.92 1.78
C ILE A 131 -9.02 -6.14 1.02
N GLU A 132 -10.34 -6.27 0.95
CA GLU A 132 -11.00 -7.28 0.12
C GLU A 132 -11.60 -6.61 -1.11
N ASP A 133 -11.41 -7.22 -2.27
CA ASP A 133 -12.03 -6.81 -3.53
C ASP A 133 -12.97 -7.94 -4.01
N PRO A 134 -14.28 -7.87 -3.68
CA PRO A 134 -15.26 -8.89 -4.06
C PRO A 134 -15.46 -9.04 -5.58
N GLU A 135 -15.07 -8.04 -6.38
CA GLU A 135 -15.21 -8.06 -7.83
C GLU A 135 -14.00 -8.71 -8.52
N ARG A 136 -12.87 -8.86 -7.80
CA ARG A 136 -11.66 -9.48 -8.28
C ARG A 136 -11.50 -10.90 -7.73
N ILE A 137 -11.34 -11.86 -8.64
CA ILE A 137 -11.10 -13.27 -8.32
C ILE A 137 -9.64 -13.61 -8.62
N THR A 138 -8.99 -14.27 -7.65
CA THR A 138 -7.63 -14.82 -7.79
C THR A 138 -7.57 -15.92 -8.83
N GLU A 139 -6.37 -16.28 -9.27
CA GLU A 139 -6.18 -17.38 -10.22
C GLU A 139 -6.76 -18.72 -9.72
N THR A 140 -6.81 -18.91 -8.40
CA THR A 140 -7.33 -20.11 -7.74
C THR A 140 -8.81 -20.04 -7.36
N GLY A 141 -9.54 -19.02 -7.83
CA GLY A 141 -10.99 -18.91 -7.63
C GLY A 141 -11.44 -18.30 -6.31
N ASN A 142 -10.51 -17.79 -5.49
CA ASN A 142 -10.83 -17.10 -4.22
C ASN A 142 -11.04 -15.60 -4.45
N VAL A 143 -11.85 -14.95 -3.60
CA VAL A 143 -11.95 -13.47 -3.55
C VAL A 143 -10.58 -12.88 -3.25
N PHE A 144 -10.17 -11.88 -4.04
CA PHE A 144 -8.89 -11.22 -3.89
C PHE A 144 -8.82 -10.44 -2.58
N LYS A 145 -7.71 -10.63 -1.85
CA LYS A 145 -7.41 -9.92 -0.61
C LYS A 145 -5.96 -9.48 -0.63
N GLU A 146 -5.72 -8.27 -0.14
CA GLU A 146 -4.37 -7.71 -0.01
C GLU A 146 -4.14 -7.12 1.38
N VAL A 147 -2.87 -7.17 1.81
CA VAL A 147 -2.42 -6.51 3.04
C VAL A 147 -1.89 -5.13 2.67
N LYS A 148 -2.67 -4.10 2.99
CA LYS A 148 -2.23 -2.71 2.91
C LYS A 148 -1.58 -2.30 4.22
N ALA A 149 -0.44 -1.64 4.13
CA ALA A 149 0.29 -1.12 5.28
C ALA A 149 0.51 0.37 5.14
N TYR A 150 0.38 1.08 6.25
CA TYR A 150 0.75 2.48 6.38
C TYR A 150 2.08 2.57 7.10
N ALA A 151 3.04 3.19 6.43
CA ALA A 151 4.37 3.43 6.93
C ALA A 151 4.62 4.92 7.09
N TYR A 152 5.58 5.25 7.95
CA TYR A 152 6.06 6.61 8.09
C TYR A 152 7.58 6.67 8.08
N MET A 153 8.09 7.85 7.72
CA MET A 153 9.48 8.23 7.92
C MET A 153 9.56 9.67 8.44
N VAL A 154 10.56 9.95 9.27
CA VAL A 154 10.85 11.33 9.68
C VAL A 154 11.50 12.06 8.49
N ARG A 155 10.97 13.23 8.14
CA ARG A 155 11.51 14.05 7.05
C ARG A 155 12.89 14.57 7.42
N SER A 156 13.83 14.47 6.50
CA SER A 156 15.20 14.93 6.67
C SER A 156 15.78 15.36 5.32
N ALA A 157 16.88 16.12 5.34
CA ALA A 157 17.58 16.46 4.10
C ALA A 157 18.05 15.20 3.34
N SER A 158 18.40 14.14 4.05
CA SER A 158 18.94 12.89 3.48
C SER A 158 17.91 11.99 2.79
N ASN A 159 16.61 12.14 3.06
CA ASN A 159 15.56 11.32 2.44
C ASN A 159 14.60 12.11 1.55
N PHE A 160 14.92 13.38 1.25
CA PHE A 160 14.08 14.25 0.43
C PHE A 160 13.83 13.67 -0.98
N ASP A 161 14.89 13.26 -1.69
CA ASP A 161 14.75 12.67 -3.03
C ASP A 161 14.03 11.31 -2.97
N PHE A 162 14.24 10.54 -1.91
CA PHE A 162 13.55 9.27 -1.71
C PHE A 162 12.04 9.43 -1.51
N ILE A 163 11.63 10.45 -0.73
CA ILE A 163 10.22 10.81 -0.57
C ILE A 163 9.62 11.23 -1.91
N LYS A 164 10.33 12.05 -2.68
CA LYS A 164 9.89 12.46 -4.02
C LYS A 164 9.70 11.27 -4.96
N ASP A 165 10.58 10.27 -4.93
CA ASP A 165 10.44 9.07 -5.74
C ASP A 165 9.18 8.27 -5.38
N ILE A 166 8.81 8.23 -4.10
CA ILE A 166 7.56 7.60 -3.64
C ILE A 166 6.36 8.40 -4.11
N GLU A 167 6.35 9.72 -3.89
CA GLU A 167 5.26 10.61 -4.33
C GLU A 167 5.06 10.60 -5.86
N ALA A 168 6.14 10.46 -6.61
CA ALA A 168 6.12 10.33 -8.07
C ALA A 168 5.72 8.93 -8.57
N GLY A 169 5.57 7.95 -7.67
CA GLY A 169 5.24 6.56 -8.02
C GLY A 169 6.38 5.77 -8.66
N ILE A 170 7.61 6.29 -8.63
CA ILE A 170 8.82 5.58 -9.08
C ILE A 170 9.13 4.44 -8.10
N LYS A 171 8.94 4.69 -6.80
CA LYS A 171 9.02 3.68 -5.73
C LYS A 171 7.63 3.31 -5.27
N LYS A 172 7.09 2.24 -5.85
CA LYS A 172 5.72 1.77 -5.60
C LYS A 172 5.64 0.34 -5.11
N GLU A 173 6.37 -0.56 -5.75
CA GLU A 173 6.32 -1.99 -5.46
C GLU A 173 7.30 -2.36 -4.33
N VAL A 174 6.88 -3.28 -3.47
CA VAL A 174 7.68 -3.75 -2.34
C VAL A 174 7.83 -5.27 -2.39
N SER A 175 8.93 -5.74 -1.80
CA SER A 175 9.12 -7.13 -1.43
C SER A 175 8.98 -7.26 0.07
N ILE A 176 8.48 -8.40 0.50
CA ILE A 176 8.34 -8.74 1.90
C ILE A 176 9.12 -10.00 2.24
N SER A 177 9.54 -10.11 3.49
CA SER A 177 10.18 -11.30 4.02
C SER A 177 9.39 -11.83 5.22
N CYS A 178 8.92 -13.07 5.11
CA CYS A 178 8.19 -13.76 6.16
C CYS A 178 8.52 -15.25 6.19
N SER A 179 8.17 -15.91 7.28
CA SER A 179 8.22 -17.36 7.40
C SER A 179 6.81 -17.91 7.67
N ALA A 180 6.47 -18.97 6.95
CA ALA A 180 5.30 -19.78 7.20
C ALA A 180 5.74 -21.11 7.81
N ARG A 181 4.99 -21.62 8.79
CA ARG A 181 5.25 -22.94 9.37
C ARG A 181 4.92 -24.04 8.37
N LYS A 182 3.99 -23.81 7.44
CA LYS A 182 3.56 -24.83 6.47
C LYS A 182 3.47 -24.26 5.07
N LYS A 183 3.82 -25.10 4.09
CA LYS A 183 3.54 -24.88 2.67
C LYS A 183 2.78 -26.08 2.13
N VAL A 184 1.48 -25.99 2.01
CA VAL A 184 0.63 -27.12 1.63
C VAL A 184 0.56 -27.23 0.10
N CYS A 185 0.85 -28.41 -0.44
CA CYS A 185 0.66 -28.70 -1.87
C CYS A 185 -0.83 -28.72 -2.21
N SER A 186 -1.25 -27.95 -3.20
CA SER A 186 -2.66 -27.91 -3.62
C SER A 186 -3.20 -29.25 -4.13
N ILE A 187 -2.33 -30.09 -4.73
CA ILE A 187 -2.75 -31.36 -5.34
C ILE A 187 -2.88 -32.51 -4.34
N CYS A 188 -1.94 -32.65 -3.39
CA CYS A 188 -1.95 -33.78 -2.44
C CYS A 188 -2.12 -33.40 -0.97
N GLY A 189 -2.18 -32.10 -0.64
CA GLY A 189 -2.37 -31.62 0.73
C GLY A 189 -1.18 -31.84 1.68
N ARG A 190 -0.04 -32.34 1.19
CA ARG A 190 1.17 -32.55 2.00
C ARG A 190 1.88 -31.24 2.29
N ASP A 191 2.53 -31.15 3.44
CA ASP A 191 3.39 -30.01 3.77
C ASP A 191 4.73 -30.13 3.05
N MET A 192 4.93 -29.33 2.00
CA MET A 192 6.12 -29.30 1.16
C MET A 192 7.40 -28.89 1.92
N LEU A 193 7.28 -28.31 3.13
CA LEU A 193 8.45 -27.96 3.95
C LEU A 193 8.97 -29.15 4.76
N HIS A 194 8.10 -30.07 5.17
CA HIS A 194 8.40 -31.10 6.16
C HIS A 194 8.16 -32.54 5.65
N ASP A 195 7.29 -32.72 4.66
CA ASP A 195 6.93 -34.00 4.07
C ASP A 195 7.48 -34.17 2.65
N ARG A 196 7.54 -35.42 2.19
CA ARG A 196 7.84 -35.69 0.77
C ARG A 196 6.60 -35.42 -0.09
N CYS A 197 6.68 -34.40 -0.93
CA CYS A 197 5.77 -34.17 -2.05
C CYS A 197 6.48 -34.50 -3.37
N VAL A 198 5.78 -35.18 -4.29
CA VAL A 198 6.30 -35.49 -5.64
C VAL A 198 5.82 -34.49 -6.69
N HIS A 199 4.89 -33.60 -6.35
CA HIS A 199 4.34 -32.61 -7.26
C HIS A 199 5.28 -31.41 -7.37
N ILE A 200 5.51 -30.99 -8.62
CA ILE A 200 6.36 -29.87 -8.97
C ILE A 200 5.46 -28.64 -9.07
N LYS A 201 5.82 -27.56 -8.39
CA LYS A 201 5.07 -26.29 -8.48
C LYS A 201 5.01 -25.83 -9.93
N ASN A 202 3.84 -25.34 -10.34
CA ASN A 202 3.49 -24.88 -11.68
C ASN A 202 3.32 -25.98 -12.75
N ASP A 203 3.46 -27.27 -12.41
CA ASP A 203 3.09 -28.37 -13.31
C ASP A 203 1.58 -28.70 -13.18
N ASP A 204 1.01 -29.23 -14.26
CA ASP A 204 -0.39 -29.68 -14.33
C ASP A 204 -0.54 -31.14 -13.88
N TYR A 205 -1.57 -31.38 -13.06
CA TYR A 205 -1.97 -32.70 -12.58
C TYR A 205 -3.49 -32.81 -12.71
N GLU A 206 -3.95 -33.60 -13.67
CA GLU A 206 -5.38 -33.84 -13.93
C GLU A 206 -6.19 -32.54 -14.19
N GLY A 207 -5.57 -31.54 -14.82
CA GLY A 207 -6.20 -30.25 -15.11
C GLY A 207 -6.12 -29.23 -13.97
N GLU A 208 -5.44 -29.57 -12.87
CA GLU A 208 -5.13 -28.64 -11.78
C GLU A 208 -3.63 -28.33 -11.75
N THR A 209 -3.27 -27.05 -11.67
CA THR A 209 -1.86 -26.65 -11.51
C THR A 209 -1.42 -26.75 -10.05
N CYS A 210 -0.28 -27.40 -9.79
CA CYS A 210 0.25 -27.51 -8.43
C CYS A 210 0.75 -26.16 -7.90
N ARG A 211 0.19 -25.72 -6.77
CA ARG A 211 0.56 -24.50 -6.04
C ARG A 211 1.03 -24.83 -4.63
N GLY A 212 1.88 -23.95 -4.07
CA GLY A 212 2.29 -23.99 -2.66
C GLY A 212 1.47 -23.02 -1.81
N ILE A 213 0.59 -23.54 -0.97
CA ILE A 213 -0.29 -22.72 -0.12
C ILE A 213 0.41 -22.44 1.21
N LEU A 214 0.86 -21.21 1.42
CA LEU A 214 1.47 -20.73 2.65
C LEU A 214 0.40 -20.51 3.72
N THR A 215 0.59 -21.13 4.87
CA THR A 215 -0.32 -21.05 6.03
C THR A 215 0.47 -21.11 7.34
N ASP A 216 -0.16 -20.70 8.45
CA ASP A 216 0.44 -20.63 9.80
C ASP A 216 1.71 -19.77 9.77
N ILE A 217 1.51 -18.46 9.55
CA ILE A 217 2.59 -17.47 9.46
C ILE A 217 3.28 -17.39 10.81
N GLN A 218 4.54 -17.77 10.82
CA GLN A 218 5.36 -17.81 12.02
C GLN A 218 5.85 -16.41 12.35
N ASP A 219 6.54 -15.77 11.40
CA ASP A 219 7.18 -14.47 11.62
C ASP A 219 7.23 -13.61 10.37
N VAL A 220 7.46 -12.32 10.56
CA VAL A 220 7.69 -11.32 9.50
C VAL A 220 8.93 -10.52 9.86
N TYR A 221 9.81 -10.31 8.89
CA TYR A 221 11.15 -9.79 9.19
C TYR A 221 11.32 -8.35 8.73
N GLU A 222 11.07 -8.10 7.45
CA GLU A 222 11.31 -6.82 6.81
C GLU A 222 10.47 -6.66 5.55
N TRP A 223 10.48 -5.44 5.04
CA TRP A 223 9.99 -5.13 3.71
C TRP A 223 10.92 -4.09 3.07
N SER A 224 11.01 -4.11 1.75
CA SER A 224 11.87 -3.19 1.00
C SER A 224 11.24 -2.83 -0.32
N PHE A 225 11.55 -1.65 -0.86
CA PHE A 225 11.12 -1.33 -2.23
C PHE A 225 11.88 -2.19 -3.23
N VAL A 226 11.16 -2.73 -4.21
CA VAL A 226 11.75 -3.46 -5.32
C VAL A 226 12.64 -2.49 -6.08
N SER A 227 13.89 -2.89 -6.30
CA SER A 227 14.76 -2.14 -7.21
C SER A 227 14.33 -2.43 -8.64
N PRO A 228 14.22 -1.43 -9.52
CA PRO A 228 14.02 -1.69 -10.95
C PRO A 228 15.10 -2.66 -11.44
N PRO A 229 14.78 -3.58 -12.36
CA PRO A 229 15.76 -4.55 -12.85
C PRO A 229 16.99 -3.82 -13.36
N VAL A 230 18.14 -4.12 -12.77
CA VAL A 230 19.42 -3.61 -13.27
C VAL A 230 19.68 -4.33 -14.57
N VAL A 231 19.42 -3.68 -15.71
CA VAL A 231 19.89 -4.15 -17.00
C VAL A 231 21.41 -4.03 -16.95
N SER A 232 22.10 -5.11 -16.58
CA SER A 232 23.56 -5.20 -16.73
C SER A 232 23.86 -5.33 -18.22
N ASN A 233 23.74 -4.23 -18.96
CA ASN A 233 24.33 -4.12 -20.27
C ASN A 233 25.84 -4.02 -20.08
N SER A 234 26.49 -5.17 -19.89
CA SER A 234 27.87 -5.34 -20.30
C SER A 234 27.90 -5.27 -21.82
N ILE A 235 27.80 -4.05 -22.37
CA ILE A 235 28.28 -3.77 -23.72
C ILE A 235 29.78 -3.97 -23.63
N LYS A 236 30.23 -5.18 -24.00
CA LYS A 236 31.62 -5.41 -24.34
C LYS A 236 31.86 -4.68 -25.65
N TYR A 237 32.61 -3.58 -25.58
CA TYR A 237 33.25 -2.98 -26.75
C TYR A 237 34.28 -3.97 -27.32
#